data_AF-A0A932GEU8-F1
#
_entry.id   AF-A0A932GEU8-F1
#
_cell.length_a   1.000
_cell.length_b   1.000
_cell.length_c   1.000
_cell.angle_alpha   90.00
_cell.angle_beta   90.00
_cell.angle_gamma   90.00
#
_symmetry.space_group_name_H-M   'P 1'
#
loop_
_entity.id
_entity.type
_entity.pdbx_description
1 polymer ?
#
loop_
_entity_poly.entity_id
_entity_poly.type
_entity_poly.pdbx_seq_one_letter_code
_entity_poly.pdbx_strand_id
1 'polypeptide(L)'
;GHRVEDILYGLCQAMSRNYLNNVGLGKEVRERVVFQGGVAFNKGMIRAFEEALGMPVHVPPHHEVMGAIGAAMLSREAVQSTGLPTRFKGFAASALSYRTTSFECRHCSNHCEIVQVSVNKRVAARWGGRCDRWEVTGTVSPRVAAPVAAAKEEACAVCQ
;
A
#
# COMPACT_ATOMS: atom_id res chain seq x y z
N GLY A 1 0.55 35.60 -18.23
CA GLY A 1 0.22 34.17 -18.11
C GLY A 1 1.42 33.44 -17.54
N HIS A 2 1.22 32.32 -16.84
CA HIS A 2 2.31 31.49 -16.31
C HIS A 2 2.84 30.52 -17.36
N ARG A 3 4.11 30.10 -17.23
CA ARG A 3 4.67 29.07 -18.09
C ARG A 3 4.08 27.71 -17.71
N VAL A 4 4.07 26.76 -18.65
CA VAL A 4 3.55 25.41 -18.38
C VAL A 4 4.32 24.73 -17.25
N GLU A 5 5.64 24.92 -17.21
CA GLU A 5 6.50 24.39 -16.15
C GLU A 5 6.09 24.89 -14.76
N ASP A 6 5.75 26.19 -14.65
CA ASP A 6 5.31 26.80 -13.39
C ASP A 6 3.97 26.22 -12.92
N ILE A 7 3.06 25.95 -13.87
CA ILE A 7 1.75 25.35 -13.58
C ILE A 7 1.93 23.91 -13.09
N LEU A 8 2.74 23.10 -13.79
CA LEU A 8 3.02 21.72 -13.42
C LEU A 8 3.70 21.63 -12.05
N TYR A 9 4.65 22.52 -11.78
CA TYR A 9 5.32 22.54 -10.49
C TYR A 9 4.41 23.03 -9.37
N GLY A 10 3.59 24.06 -9.62
CA GLY A 10 2.57 24.53 -8.68
C GLY A 10 1.59 23.43 -8.26
N LEU A 11 1.22 22.53 -9.19
CA LEU A 11 0.42 21.34 -8.87
C LEU A 11 1.18 20.37 -7.96
N CYS A 12 2.45 20.08 -8.22
CA CYS A 12 3.26 19.22 -7.37
C CYS A 12 3.34 19.76 -5.93
N GLN A 13 3.59 21.07 -5.79
CA GLN A 13 3.61 21.74 -4.50
C GLN A 13 2.24 21.73 -3.80
N ALA A 14 1.13 21.86 -4.54
CA ALA A 14 -0.20 21.75 -3.97
C ALA A 14 -0.49 20.33 -3.45
N MET A 15 -0.09 19.30 -4.20
CA MET A 15 -0.27 17.90 -3.79
C MET A 15 0.58 17.55 -2.56
N SER A 16 1.84 17.98 -2.49
CA SER A 16 2.69 17.70 -1.32
C SER A 16 2.12 18.33 -0.04
N ARG A 17 1.73 19.60 -0.09
CA ARG A 17 1.08 20.29 1.04
C ARG A 17 -0.25 19.63 1.44
N ASN A 18 -1.07 19.25 0.46
CA ASN A 18 -2.33 18.56 0.73
C ASN A 18 -2.11 17.22 1.46
N TYR A 19 -1.12 16.45 1.01
CA TYR A 19 -0.77 15.18 1.64
C TYR A 19 -0.33 15.39 3.10
N LEU A 20 0.57 16.35 3.36
CA LEU A 20 1.03 16.65 4.72
C LEU A 20 -0.13 17.14 5.62
N ASN A 21 -1.03 17.96 5.10
CA ASN A 21 -2.14 18.51 5.87
C ASN A 21 -3.26 17.51 6.17
N ASN A 22 -3.42 16.45 5.37
CA ASN A 22 -4.51 15.48 5.54
C ASN A 22 -4.02 14.13 6.07
N VAL A 23 -2.90 13.63 5.55
CA VAL A 23 -2.36 12.29 5.86
C VAL A 23 -1.22 12.38 6.87
N GLY A 24 -0.42 13.43 6.78
CA GLY A 24 0.67 13.74 7.72
C GLY A 24 0.20 14.48 8.98
N LEU A 25 -1.08 14.84 9.08
CA LEU A 25 -1.59 15.68 10.17
C LEU A 25 -1.34 15.04 11.53
N GLY A 26 -0.74 15.79 12.44
CA GLY A 26 -0.42 15.33 13.80
C GLY A 26 0.74 14.34 13.88
N LYS A 27 1.45 14.06 12.77
CA LYS A 27 2.63 13.20 12.77
C LYS A 27 3.90 14.05 12.79
N GLU A 28 4.81 13.74 13.70
CA GLU A 28 6.17 14.27 13.65
C GLU A 28 6.96 13.52 12.57
N VAL A 29 7.37 14.22 11.51
CA VAL A 29 8.21 13.64 10.45
C VAL A 29 9.67 13.86 10.82
N ARG A 30 10.36 12.79 11.21
CA ARG A 30 11.78 12.79 11.56
C ARG A 30 12.67 12.51 10.34
N GLU A 31 13.98 12.58 10.55
CA GLU A 31 14.98 12.30 9.51
C GLU A 31 14.84 10.91 8.89
N ARG A 32 15.39 10.75 7.66
CA ARG A 32 15.28 9.55 6.79
C ARG A 32 13.88 9.32 6.22
N VAL A 33 13.36 10.32 5.53
CA VAL A 33 12.09 10.21 4.79
C VAL A 33 12.30 9.37 3.52
N VAL A 34 11.48 8.33 3.36
CA VAL A 34 11.49 7.46 2.17
C VAL A 34 10.26 7.73 1.33
N PHE A 35 10.43 7.98 0.02
CA PHE A 35 9.32 8.16 -0.92
C PHE A 35 9.28 7.00 -1.91
N GLN A 36 8.19 6.24 -1.86
CA GLN A 36 7.99 5.02 -2.64
C GLN A 36 6.63 5.01 -3.36
N GLY A 37 6.45 4.05 -4.27
CA GLY A 37 5.29 3.93 -5.14
C GLY A 37 5.53 4.55 -6.53
N GLY A 38 4.50 4.49 -7.40
CA GLY A 38 4.61 4.96 -8.78
C GLY A 38 4.85 6.47 -8.91
N VAL A 39 4.38 7.27 -7.95
CA VAL A 39 4.60 8.73 -7.96
C VAL A 39 6.06 9.10 -7.69
N ALA A 40 6.86 8.19 -7.11
CA ALA A 40 8.28 8.44 -6.89
C ALA A 40 9.11 8.50 -8.19
N PHE A 41 8.55 8.16 -9.36
CA PHE A 41 9.15 8.51 -10.67
C PHE A 41 9.07 10.02 -10.98
N ASN A 42 8.18 10.76 -10.33
CA ASN A 42 7.97 12.19 -10.56
C ASN A 42 8.97 13.03 -9.76
N LYS A 43 9.99 13.55 -10.46
CA LYS A 43 11.02 14.43 -9.87
C LYS A 43 10.45 15.73 -9.28
N GLY A 44 9.38 16.28 -9.86
CA GLY A 44 8.70 17.46 -9.33
C GLY A 44 8.04 17.19 -7.98
N MET A 45 7.49 15.98 -7.79
CA MET A 45 6.93 15.56 -6.50
C MET A 45 7.99 15.33 -5.43
N ILE A 46 9.12 14.71 -5.79
CA ILE A 46 10.26 14.55 -4.88
C ILE A 46 10.69 15.94 -4.37
N ARG A 47 10.96 16.86 -5.30
CA ARG A 47 11.37 18.22 -4.99
C ARG A 47 10.34 18.97 -4.13
N ALA A 48 9.05 18.85 -4.47
CA ALA A 48 7.98 19.50 -3.73
C ALA A 48 7.81 18.94 -2.30
N PHE A 49 8.12 17.67 -2.06
CA PHE A 49 8.15 17.10 -0.71
C PHE A 49 9.38 17.54 0.07
N GLU A 50 10.56 17.56 -0.55
CA GLU A 50 11.79 18.08 0.08
C GLU A 50 11.62 19.52 0.55
N GLU A 51 11.03 20.38 -0.30
CA GLU A 51 10.73 21.78 0.05
C GLU A 51 9.70 21.90 1.18
N ALA A 52 8.66 21.07 1.16
CA ALA A 52 7.60 21.12 2.16
C ALA A 52 8.04 20.56 3.53
N LEU A 53 8.94 19.57 3.53
CA LEU A 53 9.47 18.94 4.74
C LEU A 53 10.72 19.65 5.28
N GLY A 54 11.41 20.44 4.45
CA GLY A 54 12.69 21.07 4.81
C GLY A 54 13.85 20.09 4.95
N MET A 55 13.73 18.87 4.43
CA MET A 55 14.73 17.80 4.55
C MET A 55 14.72 16.91 3.28
N PRO A 56 15.84 16.21 2.97
CA PRO A 56 15.93 15.38 1.79
C PRO A 56 15.00 14.17 1.85
N VAL A 57 14.54 13.73 0.67
CA VAL A 57 13.67 12.57 0.51
C VAL A 57 14.41 11.49 -0.25
N HIS A 58 14.51 10.30 0.34
CA HIS A 58 15.19 9.16 -0.27
C HIS A 58 14.23 8.32 -1.10
N VAL A 59 14.54 8.12 -2.38
CA VAL A 59 13.81 7.19 -3.25
C VAL A 59 14.59 5.89 -3.35
N PRO A 60 14.07 4.76 -2.83
CA PRO A 60 14.78 3.48 -2.87
C PRO A 60 14.79 2.92 -4.31
N PRO A 61 15.76 2.03 -4.63
CA PRO A 61 15.66 1.25 -5.86
C PRO A 61 14.38 0.42 -5.86
N HIS A 62 13.79 0.19 -7.03
CA HIS A 62 12.56 -0.59 -7.19
C HIS A 62 11.36 -0.04 -6.39
N HIS A 63 11.29 1.29 -6.21
CA HIS A 63 10.23 1.98 -5.47
C HIS A 63 8.81 1.64 -5.97
N GLU A 64 8.68 1.17 -7.21
CA GLU A 64 7.43 0.72 -7.83
C GLU A 64 6.90 -0.63 -7.31
N VAL A 65 7.76 -1.46 -6.70
CA VAL A 65 7.40 -2.83 -6.23
C VAL A 65 7.81 -3.10 -4.78
N MET A 66 8.13 -2.06 -4.00
CA MET A 66 8.53 -2.19 -2.59
C MET A 66 7.52 -2.97 -1.73
N GLY A 67 6.22 -2.82 -2.00
CA GLY A 67 5.19 -3.61 -1.33
C GLY A 67 5.31 -5.12 -1.59
N ALA A 68 5.66 -5.53 -2.81
CA ALA A 68 5.89 -6.94 -3.14
C ALA A 68 7.18 -7.47 -2.50
N ILE A 69 8.24 -6.66 -2.45
CA ILE A 69 9.49 -6.99 -1.76
C ILE A 69 9.21 -7.23 -0.27
N GLY A 70 8.49 -6.31 0.38
CA GLY A 70 8.09 -6.45 1.78
C GLY A 70 7.26 -7.72 2.03
N ALA A 71 6.28 -8.00 1.18
CA ALA A 71 5.48 -9.22 1.28
C ALA A 71 6.33 -10.51 1.14
N ALA A 72 7.34 -10.51 0.26
CA ALA A 72 8.27 -11.62 0.12
C ALA A 72 9.16 -11.81 1.36
N MET A 73 9.66 -10.72 1.94
CA MET A 73 10.44 -10.74 3.18
C MET A 73 9.62 -11.30 4.35
N LEU A 74 8.41 -10.77 4.57
CA LEU A 74 7.49 -11.27 5.61
C LEU A 74 7.14 -12.75 5.42
N SER A 75 6.93 -13.18 4.17
CA SER A 75 6.66 -14.59 3.87
C SER A 75 7.85 -15.49 4.20
N ARG A 76 9.08 -15.04 3.92
CA ARG A 76 10.32 -15.76 4.26
C ARG A 76 10.49 -15.86 5.78
N GLU A 77 10.30 -14.76 6.50
CA GLU A 77 10.38 -14.71 7.97
C GLU A 77 9.35 -15.63 8.63
N ALA A 78 8.11 -15.65 8.12
CA ALA A 78 7.06 -16.53 8.62
C ALA A 78 7.41 -18.02 8.44
N VAL A 79 8.01 -18.40 7.32
CA VAL A 79 8.46 -19.79 7.07
C VAL A 79 9.62 -20.14 8.01
N GLN A 80 10.61 -19.25 8.15
CA GLN A 80 11.77 -19.47 9.02
C GLN A 80 11.40 -19.60 10.50
N SER A 81 10.51 -18.74 10.98
CA SER A 81 10.07 -18.72 12.39
C SER A 81 9.13 -19.87 12.77
N THR A 82 8.30 -20.35 11.84
CA THR A 82 7.33 -21.43 12.13
C THR A 82 7.86 -22.83 11.82
N GLY A 83 8.86 -22.95 10.95
CA GLY A 83 9.36 -24.23 10.45
C GLY A 83 8.33 -25.02 9.61
N LEU A 84 7.20 -24.41 9.28
CA LEU A 84 6.15 -25.04 8.50
C LEU A 84 6.48 -25.03 6.99
N PRO A 85 6.06 -26.07 6.24
CA PRO A 85 6.21 -26.07 4.80
C PRO A 85 5.40 -24.92 4.17
N THR A 86 5.95 -24.36 3.08
CA THR A 86 5.27 -23.27 2.37
C THR A 86 3.97 -23.75 1.70
N ARG A 87 2.98 -22.85 1.59
CA ARG A 87 1.77 -23.07 0.78
C ARG A 87 1.88 -22.42 -0.61
N PHE A 88 3.11 -22.20 -1.10
CA PHE A 88 3.32 -21.57 -2.39
C PHE A 88 2.71 -22.45 -3.49
N LYS A 89 1.80 -21.87 -4.28
CA LYS A 89 1.07 -22.60 -5.33
C LYS A 89 1.91 -22.83 -6.60
N GLY A 90 3.17 -22.40 -6.63
CA GLY A 90 4.02 -22.43 -7.81
C GLY A 90 3.72 -21.27 -8.78
N PHE A 91 4.63 -21.07 -9.75
CA PHE A 91 4.48 -20.01 -10.77
C PHE A 91 3.34 -20.28 -11.77
N ALA A 92 2.91 -21.54 -11.91
CA ALA A 92 1.72 -21.90 -12.66
C ALA A 92 0.43 -21.23 -12.13
N ALA A 93 0.45 -20.71 -10.89
CA ALA A 93 -0.64 -19.89 -10.36
C ALA A 93 -0.96 -18.69 -11.25
N SER A 94 0.04 -18.09 -11.92
CA SER A 94 -0.17 -16.99 -12.86
C SER A 94 -1.03 -17.36 -14.08
N ALA A 95 -1.08 -18.64 -14.45
CA ALA A 95 -1.87 -19.15 -15.56
C ALA A 95 -3.30 -19.61 -15.14
N LEU A 96 -3.66 -19.49 -13.86
CA LEU A 96 -5.01 -19.81 -13.41
C LEU A 96 -6.03 -18.83 -14.01
N SER A 97 -7.25 -19.30 -14.25
CA SER A 97 -8.34 -18.44 -14.70
C SER A 97 -8.84 -17.57 -13.54
N TYR A 98 -8.38 -16.32 -13.50
CA TYR A 98 -8.90 -15.28 -12.61
C TYR A 98 -10.06 -14.55 -13.27
N ARG A 99 -11.19 -14.42 -12.55
CA ARG A 99 -12.31 -13.58 -12.97
C ARG A 99 -12.50 -12.46 -11.96
N THR A 100 -12.37 -11.22 -12.43
CA THR A 100 -12.65 -10.03 -11.63
C THR A 100 -14.05 -9.51 -11.97
N THR A 101 -14.85 -9.26 -10.94
CA THR A 101 -16.21 -8.69 -11.04
C THR A 101 -16.37 -7.63 -9.96
N SER A 102 -17.26 -6.64 -10.14
CA SER A 102 -17.61 -5.70 -9.06
C SER A 102 -19.12 -5.69 -8.79
N PHE A 103 -19.49 -5.23 -7.59
CA PHE A 103 -20.88 -4.97 -7.20
C PHE A 103 -20.95 -3.81 -6.20
N GLU A 104 -22.10 -3.15 -6.13
CA GLU A 104 -22.35 -2.05 -5.18
C GLU A 104 -22.80 -2.60 -3.82
N CYS A 105 -22.12 -2.16 -2.74
CA CYS A 105 -22.50 -2.48 -1.37
C CYS A 105 -23.57 -1.51 -0.86
N ARG A 106 -24.77 -2.02 -0.54
CA ARG A 106 -25.90 -1.20 -0.02
C ARG A 106 -26.05 -1.23 1.50
N HIS A 107 -24.97 -1.55 2.22
CA HIS A 107 -25.04 -1.72 3.67
C HIS A 107 -25.15 -0.40 4.45
N CYS A 108 -24.48 0.65 3.98
CA CYS A 108 -24.52 1.98 4.57
C CYS A 108 -24.50 3.05 3.47
N SER A 109 -24.61 4.31 3.85
CA SER A 109 -24.63 5.48 2.94
C SER A 109 -23.39 5.65 2.07
N ASN A 110 -22.33 4.87 2.28
CA ASN A 110 -21.11 4.96 1.48
C ASN A 110 -21.22 4.29 0.11
N HIS A 111 -22.21 3.42 -0.11
CA HIS A 111 -22.47 2.75 -1.40
C HIS A 111 -21.21 2.30 -2.15
N CYS A 112 -20.29 1.63 -1.43
CA CYS A 112 -18.95 1.34 -1.96
C CYS A 112 -19.02 0.35 -3.14
N GLU A 113 -18.20 0.58 -4.17
CA GLU A 113 -17.95 -0.45 -5.18
C GLU A 113 -16.99 -1.50 -4.62
N ILE A 114 -17.47 -2.75 -4.55
CA ILE A 114 -16.70 -3.89 -4.06
C ILE A 114 -16.18 -4.67 -5.26
N VAL A 115 -14.86 -4.75 -5.38
CA VAL A 115 -14.19 -5.59 -6.36
C VAL A 115 -14.05 -6.99 -5.77
N GLN A 116 -14.35 -8.00 -6.58
CA GLN A 116 -14.27 -9.42 -6.23
C GLN A 116 -13.42 -10.16 -7.26
N VAL A 117 -12.45 -10.92 -6.77
CA VAL A 117 -11.65 -11.85 -7.58
C VAL A 117 -12.06 -13.27 -7.27
N SER A 118 -12.36 -14.03 -8.32
CA SER A 118 -12.69 -15.46 -8.26
C SER A 118 -11.66 -16.29 -9.02
N VAL A 119 -11.26 -17.40 -8.43
CA VAL A 119 -10.37 -18.41 -9.03
C VAL A 119 -11.12 -19.73 -9.10
N ASN A 120 -11.20 -20.36 -10.27
CA ASN A 120 -11.95 -21.60 -10.48
C ASN A 120 -13.40 -21.52 -9.93
N LYS A 121 -14.08 -20.40 -10.21
CA LYS A 121 -15.45 -20.07 -9.74
C LYS A 121 -15.62 -19.91 -8.22
N ARG A 122 -14.54 -19.96 -7.42
CA ARG A 122 -14.57 -19.66 -5.98
C ARG A 122 -14.02 -18.27 -5.70
N VAL A 123 -14.66 -17.52 -4.83
CA VAL A 123 -14.19 -16.19 -4.43
C VAL A 123 -12.87 -16.32 -3.67
N ALA A 124 -11.82 -15.69 -4.18
CA ALA A 124 -10.49 -15.70 -3.60
C ALA A 124 -10.22 -14.44 -2.78
N ALA A 125 -10.70 -13.27 -3.23
CA ALA A 125 -10.51 -12.01 -2.54
C ALA A 125 -11.62 -11.01 -2.87
N ARG A 126 -11.83 -10.03 -1.98
CA ARG A 126 -12.65 -8.84 -2.21
C ARG A 126 -12.03 -7.63 -1.52
N TRP A 127 -12.17 -6.46 -2.11
CA TRP A 127 -11.71 -5.16 -1.57
C TRP A 127 -12.54 -4.01 -2.13
N GLY A 128 -12.28 -2.77 -1.68
CA GLY A 128 -12.95 -1.55 -2.15
C GLY A 128 -13.98 -0.96 -1.17
N GLY A 129 -14.24 -1.65 -0.05
CA GLY A 129 -15.07 -1.12 1.02
C GLY A 129 -14.35 -0.06 1.84
N ARG A 130 -15.10 0.94 2.33
CA ARG A 130 -14.63 1.83 3.42
C ARG A 130 -14.60 1.16 4.79
N CYS A 131 -15.20 -0.01 4.92
CA CYS A 131 -15.20 -0.83 6.13
C CYS A 131 -14.87 -2.28 5.79
N ASP A 132 -14.58 -3.07 6.81
CA ASP A 132 -13.99 -4.39 6.65
C ASP A 132 -15.00 -5.48 6.28
N ARG A 133 -16.28 -5.14 6.09
CA ARG A 133 -17.39 -6.08 5.85
C ARG A 133 -17.11 -7.08 4.73
N TRP A 134 -16.47 -6.62 3.67
CA TRP A 134 -16.21 -7.43 2.48
C TRP A 134 -14.78 -7.93 2.41
N GLU A 135 -13.91 -7.58 3.35
CA GLU A 135 -12.56 -8.14 3.37
C GLU A 135 -12.66 -9.65 3.59
N VAL A 136 -12.22 -10.43 2.59
CA VAL A 136 -12.27 -11.89 2.68
C VAL A 136 -11.18 -12.33 3.66
N THR A 137 -11.57 -12.62 4.89
CA THR A 137 -10.76 -13.32 5.90
C THR A 137 -10.61 -14.79 5.54
N GLY A 138 -9.93 -15.07 4.43
CA GLY A 138 -9.66 -16.42 3.96
C GLY A 138 -8.44 -17.02 4.65
N THR A 139 -8.62 -17.66 5.81
CA THR A 139 -7.65 -18.60 6.43
C THR A 139 -6.18 -18.16 6.38
N VAL A 140 -5.87 -16.96 6.86
CA VAL A 140 -4.55 -16.80 7.49
C VAL A 140 -4.69 -17.58 8.79
N SER A 141 -3.95 -18.69 8.93
CA SER A 141 -3.84 -19.34 10.25
C SER A 141 -3.56 -18.24 11.27
N PRO A 142 -4.25 -18.17 12.42
CA PRO A 142 -4.05 -17.12 13.41
C PRO A 142 -2.57 -16.97 13.85
N ARG A 143 -1.73 -17.98 13.55
CA ARG A 143 -0.28 -17.97 13.81
C ARG A 143 0.57 -17.20 12.79
N VAL A 144 0.09 -16.98 11.56
CA VAL A 144 0.79 -16.16 10.53
C VAL A 144 0.33 -14.69 10.58
N ALA A 145 -0.80 -14.40 11.23
CA ALA A 145 -1.26 -13.03 11.45
C ALA A 145 -0.40 -12.26 12.47
N ALA A 146 0.26 -12.97 13.39
CA ALA A 146 1.09 -12.38 14.44
C ALA A 146 2.23 -11.47 13.93
N PRO A 147 3.06 -11.86 12.94
CA PRO A 147 4.12 -10.97 12.42
C PRO A 147 3.60 -9.79 11.58
N VAL A 148 2.45 -9.92 10.90
CA VAL A 148 1.89 -8.83 10.08
C VAL A 148 1.22 -7.75 10.94
N ALA A 149 0.61 -8.14 12.07
CA ALA A 149 0.10 -7.21 13.06
C ALA A 149 1.24 -6.47 13.78
N ALA A 150 2.31 -7.18 14.16
CA ALA A 150 3.49 -6.59 14.80
C ALA A 150 4.21 -5.57 13.89
N ALA A 151 4.30 -5.82 12.58
CA ALA A 151 4.89 -4.88 11.62
C ALA A 151 4.10 -3.56 11.47
N LYS A 152 2.78 -3.58 11.70
CA LYS A 152 1.96 -2.36 11.76
C LYS A 152 2.25 -1.53 13.02
N GLU A 153 2.60 -2.18 14.13
CA GLU A 153 2.97 -1.52 15.39
C GLU A 153 4.40 -0.97 15.36
N GLU A 154 5.37 -1.68 14.76
CA GLU A 154 6.75 -1.18 14.60
C GLU A 154 6.84 0.02 13.64
N ALA A 155 6.06 0.04 12.56
CA ALA A 155 5.97 1.22 11.68
C ALA A 155 5.33 2.44 12.38
N CYS A 156 4.53 2.21 13.43
CA CYS A 156 3.99 3.26 14.29
C CYS A 156 5.02 3.74 15.32
N ALA A 157 5.84 2.82 15.85
CA ALA A 157 6.88 3.11 16.85
C ALA A 157 8.08 3.89 16.30
N VAL A 158 8.34 3.87 14.99
CA VAL A 158 9.38 4.73 14.35
C VAL A 158 8.95 6.21 14.31
N CYS A 159 7.65 6.50 14.52
CA CYS A 159 7.08 7.84 14.56
C CYS A 159 6.57 8.27 15.95
N GLN A 160 6.91 7.54 17.02
CA GLN A 160 6.77 7.99 18.41
C GLN A 160 8.15 8.39 18.95
#